data_AF-A0A359M5G9-F1
#
_entry.id   AF-A0A359M5G9-F1
#
_cell.length_a   1.000
_cell.length_b   1.000
_cell.length_c   1.000
_cell.angle_alpha   90.00
_cell.angle_beta   90.00
_cell.angle_gamma   90.00
#
_symmetry.space_group_name_H-M   'P 1'
#
loop_
_entity.id
_entity.type
_entity.pdbx_description
1 polymer ?
#
loop_
_entity_poly.entity_id
_entity_poly.type
_entity_poly.pdbx_seq_one_letter_code
_entity_poly.pdbx_strand_id
1 'polypeptide(L)'
;MISRKTITSKLMACCGVMLVLTLALAYSSFVTFRSLGGQLKEAVTSEAAKISLAGALGEAICDLLSLERGIVLAAGDHEQAAQLDREFQGKFGEAVEALKGLQPLLETPVERQTAALADEGLREWETVHRD
;
A
#
# COMPACT_ATOMS: atom_id res chain seq x y z
N MET A 1 15.76 25.65 -66.67
CA MET A 1 14.34 25.42 -66.35
C MET A 1 14.17 25.38 -64.85
N ILE A 2 13.78 26.50 -64.24
CA ILE A 2 13.56 26.57 -62.78
C ILE A 2 12.07 26.27 -62.57
N SER A 3 11.75 25.04 -62.11
CA SER A 3 10.39 24.63 -61.80
C SER A 3 9.74 25.62 -60.85
N ARG A 4 8.74 26.35 -61.35
CA ARG A 4 7.87 27.22 -60.57
C ARG A 4 6.94 26.33 -59.73
N LYS A 5 7.46 25.69 -58.67
CA LYS A 5 6.63 25.05 -57.65
C LYS A 5 5.73 26.14 -57.08
N THR A 6 4.44 26.05 -57.36
CA THR A 6 3.42 27.03 -56.94
C THR A 6 3.52 27.22 -55.43
N ILE A 7 3.50 28.48 -54.98
CA ILE A 7 3.55 28.86 -53.55
C ILE A 7 2.52 28.06 -52.74
N THR A 8 1.37 27.76 -53.35
CA THR A 8 0.30 26.90 -52.85
C THR A 8 0.75 25.48 -52.48
N SER A 9 1.65 24.87 -53.25
CA SER A 9 2.19 23.53 -52.97
C SER A 9 3.12 23.52 -51.75
N LYS A 10 3.90 24.59 -51.53
CA LYS A 10 4.75 24.72 -50.34
C LYS A 10 3.91 24.97 -49.07
N LEU A 11 2.85 25.76 -49.18
CA LEU A 11 1.89 26.02 -48.10
C LEU A 11 1.14 24.74 -47.70
N MET A 12 0.64 23.97 -48.66
CA MET A 12 -0.01 22.68 -48.42
C MET A 12 0.93 21.67 -47.75
N ALA A 13 2.19 21.59 -48.18
CA ALA A 13 3.18 20.71 -47.55
C ALA A 13 3.46 21.09 -46.09
N CYS A 14 3.62 22.39 -45.80
CA CYS A 14 3.85 22.88 -44.43
C CYS A 14 2.64 22.61 -43.53
N CYS A 15 1.43 22.84 -44.05
CA CYS A 15 0.18 22.59 -43.33
C CYS A 15 0.01 21.09 -43.01
N GLY A 16 0.33 20.22 -43.97
CA GLY A 16 0.31 18.76 -43.77
C GLY A 16 1.32 18.31 -42.70
N VAL A 17 2.54 18.85 -42.73
CA VAL A 17 3.56 18.54 -41.71
C VAL A 17 3.13 19.01 -40.32
N MET A 18 2.58 20.21 -40.18
CA MET A 18 2.02 20.69 -38.91
C MET A 18 0.89 19.80 -38.42
N LEU A 19 0.00 19.35 -39.30
CA LEU A 19 -1.14 18.50 -38.93
C LEU A 19 -0.66 17.14 -38.40
N VAL A 20 0.33 16.54 -39.06
CA VAL A 20 0.96 15.28 -38.60
C VAL A 20 1.66 15.48 -37.24
N LEU A 21 2.38 16.58 -37.05
CA LEU A 21 3.02 16.91 -35.77
C LEU A 21 1.99 17.06 -34.65
N THR A 22 0.89 17.76 -34.90
CA THR A 22 -0.19 17.94 -33.91
C THR A 22 -0.86 16.61 -33.56
N LEU A 23 -1.10 15.74 -34.56
CA LEU A 23 -1.64 14.39 -34.32
C LEU A 23 -0.67 13.52 -33.53
N ALA A 24 0.63 13.57 -33.84
CA ALA A 24 1.65 12.83 -33.10
C ALA A 24 1.75 13.32 -31.65
N LEU A 25 1.67 14.63 -31.42
CA LEU A 25 1.67 15.22 -30.08
C LEU A 25 0.41 14.85 -29.30
N ALA A 26 -0.76 14.86 -29.95
CA ALA A 26 -2.02 14.43 -29.35
C ALA A 26 -1.98 12.95 -28.97
N TYR A 27 -1.47 12.09 -29.85
CA TYR A 27 -1.29 10.67 -29.58
C TYR A 27 -0.32 10.44 -28.40
N SER A 28 0.85 11.07 -28.43
CA SER A 28 1.82 10.99 -27.33
C SER A 28 1.21 11.46 -26.01
N SER A 29 0.47 12.57 -26.02
CA SER A 29 -0.16 13.10 -24.81
C SER A 29 -1.21 12.12 -24.28
N PHE A 30 -2.02 11.53 -25.17
CA PHE A 30 -3.03 10.55 -24.79
C PHE A 30 -2.42 9.29 -24.16
N VAL A 31 -1.31 8.78 -24.73
CA VAL A 31 -0.57 7.64 -24.18
C VAL A 31 -0.03 7.97 -22.79
N THR A 32 0.57 9.14 -22.62
CA THR A 32 1.08 9.61 -21.33
C THR A 32 -0.02 9.71 -20.28
N PHE A 33 -1.17 10.32 -20.60
CA PHE A 33 -2.31 10.41 -19.68
C PHE A 33 -2.83 9.03 -19.27
N ARG A 34 -2.89 8.07 -20.19
CA ARG A 34 -3.30 6.70 -19.89
C ARG A 34 -2.31 6.00 -18.95
N SER A 35 -1.01 6.20 -19.17
CA SER A 35 0.04 5.67 -18.27
C SER A 35 -0.05 6.27 -16.87
N LEU A 36 -0.20 7.59 -16.75
CA LEU A 36 -0.37 8.24 -15.45
C LEU A 36 -1.62 7.76 -14.72
N GLY A 37 -2.74 7.60 -15.43
CA GLY A 37 -3.97 7.05 -14.84
C GLY A 37 -3.78 5.63 -14.29
N GLY A 38 -3.00 4.79 -14.99
CA GLY A 38 -2.62 3.46 -14.51
C GLY A 38 -1.77 3.52 -13.24
N GLN A 39 -0.71 4.32 -13.25
CA GLN A 39 0.21 4.47 -12.12
C GLN A 39 -0.49 5.07 -10.88
N LEU A 40 -1.37 6.06 -11.07
CA LEU A 40 -2.14 6.64 -9.98
C LEU A 40 -3.08 5.62 -9.36
N LYS A 41 -3.77 4.81 -10.19
CA LYS A 41 -4.65 3.75 -9.69
C LYS A 41 -3.86 2.70 -8.89
N GLU A 42 -2.68 2.34 -9.36
CA GLU A 42 -1.79 1.39 -8.67
C GLU A 42 -1.29 1.95 -7.34
N ALA A 43 -0.85 3.21 -7.32
CA ALA A 43 -0.46 3.91 -6.09
C ALA A 43 -1.61 3.97 -5.07
N VAL A 44 -2.81 4.37 -5.50
CA VAL A 44 -4.01 4.40 -4.63
C VAL A 44 -4.36 3.01 -4.11
N THR A 45 -4.22 1.97 -4.93
CA THR A 45 -4.51 0.59 -4.51
C THR A 45 -3.49 0.11 -3.47
N SER A 46 -2.20 0.42 -3.68
CA SER A 46 -1.13 0.15 -2.71
C SER A 46 -1.38 0.88 -1.40
N GLU A 47 -1.72 2.17 -1.45
CA GLU A 47 -1.96 2.99 -0.27
C GLU A 47 -3.21 2.55 0.49
N ALA A 48 -4.29 2.18 -0.21
CA ALA A 48 -5.47 1.58 0.40
C ALA A 48 -5.14 0.26 1.10
N ALA A 49 -4.30 -0.59 0.50
CA ALA A 49 -3.83 -1.82 1.12
C ALA A 49 -3.00 -1.55 2.38
N LYS A 50 -2.10 -0.55 2.35
CA LYS A 50 -1.33 -0.12 3.54
C LYS A 50 -2.25 0.32 4.67
N ILE A 51 -3.25 1.17 4.37
CA ILE A 51 -4.21 1.66 5.37
C ILE A 51 -5.01 0.50 5.96
N SER A 52 -5.50 -0.42 5.12
CA SER A 52 -6.27 -1.58 5.58
C SER A 52 -5.45 -2.49 6.50
N LEU A 53 -4.20 -2.79 6.14
CA LEU A 53 -3.32 -3.65 6.93
C LEU A 53 -2.87 -2.97 8.23
N ALA A 54 -2.58 -1.67 8.18
CA ALA A 54 -2.26 -0.90 9.39
C ALA A 54 -3.46 -0.80 10.34
N GLY A 55 -4.68 -0.66 9.79
CA GLY A 55 -5.91 -0.70 10.56
C GLY A 55 -6.13 -2.05 11.24
N ALA A 56 -5.98 -3.15 10.49
CA ALA A 56 -6.09 -4.51 11.02
C ALA A 56 -5.05 -4.80 12.11
N LEU A 57 -3.80 -4.34 11.91
CA LEU A 57 -2.75 -4.43 12.93
C LEU A 57 -3.14 -3.67 14.21
N GLY A 58 -3.62 -2.43 14.06
CA GLY A 58 -4.03 -1.61 15.20
C GLY A 58 -5.22 -2.19 15.97
N GLU A 59 -6.20 -2.77 15.28
CA GLU A 59 -7.33 -3.48 15.87
C GLU A 59 -6.86 -4.72 16.64
N ALA A 60 -6.03 -5.56 16.01
CA ALA A 60 -5.48 -6.75 16.66
C ALA A 60 -4.66 -6.41 17.92
N ILE A 61 -3.86 -5.33 17.91
CA ILE A 61 -3.12 -4.87 19.08
C ILE A 61 -4.07 -4.39 20.20
N CYS A 62 -5.13 -3.65 19.86
CA CYS A 62 -6.14 -3.24 20.84
C CYS A 62 -6.83 -4.46 21.48
N ASP A 63 -7.17 -5.45 20.67
CA ASP A 63 -7.77 -6.71 21.14
C ASP A 63 -6.81 -7.46 22.07
N LEU A 64 -5.53 -7.58 21.69
CA LEU A 64 -4.49 -8.21 22.52
C LEU A 64 -4.38 -7.54 23.90
N LEU A 65 -4.34 -6.21 23.95
CA LEU A 65 -4.30 -5.46 25.22
C LEU A 65 -5.55 -5.71 26.08
N SER A 66 -6.71 -5.84 25.44
CA SER A 66 -7.97 -6.15 26.14
C SER A 66 -7.96 -7.57 26.70
N LEU A 67 -7.52 -8.53 25.90
CA LEU A 67 -7.44 -9.95 26.25
C LEU A 67 -6.42 -10.20 27.37
N GLU A 68 -5.25 -9.58 27.32
CA GLU A 68 -4.24 -9.66 28.39
C GLU A 68 -4.83 -9.21 29.74
N ARG A 69 -5.53 -8.07 29.76
CA ARG A 69 -6.25 -7.62 30.97
C ARG A 69 -7.31 -8.62 31.40
N GLY A 70 -8.04 -9.20 30.45
CA GLY A 70 -9.01 -10.26 30.71
C GLY A 70 -8.38 -11.48 31.37
N ILE A 71 -7.23 -11.95 30.88
CA ILE A 71 -6.50 -13.10 31.43
C ILE A 71 -6.09 -12.82 32.88
N VAL A 72 -5.54 -11.63 33.16
CA VAL A 72 -5.14 -11.23 34.51
C VAL A 72 -6.35 -11.16 35.45
N LEU A 73 -7.49 -10.63 34.99
CA LEU A 73 -8.72 -10.56 35.78
C LEU A 73 -9.35 -11.93 36.01
N ALA A 74 -9.18 -12.87 35.07
CA ALA A 74 -9.66 -14.24 35.16
C ALA A 74 -8.69 -15.17 35.94
N ALA A 75 -7.69 -14.64 36.65
CA ALA A 75 -6.69 -15.46 37.35
C ALA A 75 -7.28 -16.47 38.37
N GLY A 76 -8.51 -16.24 38.85
CA GLY A 76 -9.24 -17.16 39.72
C GLY A 76 -10.09 -18.23 39.01
N ASP A 77 -10.27 -18.11 37.69
CA ASP A 77 -11.04 -19.03 36.84
C ASP A 77 -10.15 -19.52 35.69
N HIS A 78 -9.54 -20.69 35.91
CA HIS A 78 -8.60 -21.28 34.96
C HIS A 78 -9.24 -21.60 33.59
N GLU A 79 -10.53 -21.92 33.54
CA GLU A 79 -11.19 -22.22 32.27
C GLU A 79 -11.37 -20.95 31.45
N GLN A 80 -11.83 -19.87 32.10
CA GLN A 80 -11.97 -18.57 31.46
C GLN A 80 -10.61 -17.99 31.05
N ALA A 81 -9.59 -18.07 31.90
CA ALA A 81 -8.24 -17.63 31.57
C ALA A 81 -7.67 -18.39 30.36
N ALA A 82 -7.84 -19.72 30.30
CA ALA A 82 -7.39 -20.53 29.17
C ALA A 82 -8.16 -20.24 27.87
N GLN A 83 -9.43 -19.83 27.95
CA GLN A 83 -10.16 -19.37 26.78
C GLN A 83 -9.61 -18.04 26.25
N LEU A 84 -9.44 -17.07 27.14
CA LEU A 84 -8.92 -15.75 26.77
C LEU A 84 -7.49 -15.83 26.22
N ASP A 85 -6.68 -16.75 26.74
CA ASP A 85 -5.34 -17.02 26.21
C ASP A 85 -5.39 -17.59 24.79
N ARG A 86 -6.30 -18.52 24.48
CA ARG A 86 -6.48 -19.00 23.09
C ARG A 86 -6.89 -17.88 22.13
N GLU A 87 -7.79 -17.01 22.58
CA GLU A 87 -8.20 -15.84 21.79
C GLU A 87 -7.03 -14.86 21.61
N PHE A 88 -6.21 -14.66 22.63
CA PHE A 88 -4.99 -13.86 22.58
C PHE A 88 -4.03 -14.40 21.53
N GLN A 89 -3.73 -15.71 21.53
CA GLN A 89 -2.86 -16.32 20.53
C GLN A 89 -3.38 -16.16 19.10
N GLY A 90 -4.72 -16.22 18.91
CA GLY A 90 -5.35 -15.95 17.62
C GLY A 90 -5.10 -14.52 17.15
N LYS A 91 -5.37 -13.54 18.01
CA LYS A 91 -5.15 -12.11 17.72
C LYS A 91 -3.67 -11.76 17.53
N PHE A 92 -2.78 -12.48 18.21
CA PHE A 92 -1.34 -12.34 18.06
C PHE A 92 -0.92 -12.77 16.65
N GLY A 93 -1.43 -13.90 16.18
CA GLY A 93 -1.26 -14.35 14.80
C GLY A 93 -1.78 -13.35 13.77
N GLU A 94 -2.97 -12.78 13.99
CA GLU A 94 -3.55 -11.74 13.13
C GLU A 94 -2.65 -10.50 13.04
N ALA A 95 -2.13 -10.02 14.17
CA ALA A 95 -1.20 -8.89 14.22
C ALA A 95 0.09 -9.18 13.45
N VAL A 96 0.69 -10.36 13.64
CA VAL A 96 1.91 -10.77 12.93
C VAL A 96 1.68 -10.86 11.42
N GLU A 97 0.57 -11.44 10.98
CA GLU A 97 0.26 -11.55 9.56
C GLU A 97 -0.04 -10.18 8.92
N ALA A 98 -0.75 -9.30 9.62
CA ALA A 98 -0.97 -7.93 9.15
C ALA A 98 0.36 -7.17 8.99
N LEU A 99 1.28 -7.31 9.94
CA LEU A 99 2.60 -6.68 9.87
C LEU A 99 3.45 -7.25 8.73
N LYS A 100 3.47 -8.58 8.53
CA LYS A 100 4.13 -9.22 7.38
C LYS A 100 3.55 -8.74 6.05
N GLY A 101 2.23 -8.60 5.97
CA GLY A 101 1.55 -8.07 4.79
C GLY A 101 1.91 -6.61 4.50
N LEU A 102 2.20 -5.83 5.55
CA LEU A 102 2.57 -4.42 5.43
C LEU A 102 4.01 -4.26 4.92
N GLN A 103 4.96 -5.10 5.35
CA GLN A 103 6.38 -5.02 4.99
C GLN A 103 6.69 -4.82 3.49
N PRO A 104 6.12 -5.60 2.53
CA PRO A 104 6.41 -5.42 1.11
C PRO A 104 5.86 -4.11 0.53
N LEU A 105 4.91 -3.46 1.22
CA LEU A 105 4.33 -2.19 0.81
C LEU A 105 5.11 -0.98 1.35
N LEU A 106 6.11 -1.17 2.21
CA LEU A 106 6.84 -0.07 2.83
C LEU A 106 7.91 0.52 1.91
N GLU A 107 7.69 1.77 1.51
CA GLU A 107 8.52 2.46 0.54
C GLU A 107 9.57 3.33 1.23
N THR A 108 9.22 3.97 2.35
CA THR A 108 10.08 4.95 3.01
C THR A 108 10.93 4.35 4.14
N PRO A 109 12.10 4.94 4.46
CA PRO A 109 12.90 4.52 5.60
C PRO A 109 12.15 4.63 6.93
N VAL A 110 11.32 5.67 7.08
CA VAL A 110 10.53 5.91 8.29
C VAL A 110 9.47 4.81 8.46
N GLU A 111 8.76 4.44 7.39
CA GLU A 111 7.82 3.32 7.42
C GLU A 111 8.48 2.02 7.88
N ARG A 112 9.63 1.69 7.30
CA ARG A 112 10.37 0.47 7.64
C ARG A 112 10.86 0.49 9.08
N GLN A 113 11.30 1.64 9.58
CA GLN A 113 11.70 1.80 10.97
C GLN A 113 10.51 1.58 11.91
N THR A 114 9.36 2.19 11.62
CA THR A 114 8.14 2.01 12.43
C THR A 114 7.67 0.56 12.44
N ALA A 115 7.70 -0.11 11.29
CA ALA A 115 7.37 -1.54 11.21
C ALA A 115 8.36 -2.43 11.96
N ALA A 116 9.64 -2.07 11.98
CA ALA A 116 10.65 -2.78 12.77
C ALA A 116 10.39 -2.65 14.28
N LEU A 117 10.00 -1.45 14.75
CA LEU A 117 9.60 -1.23 16.15
C LEU A 117 8.35 -2.03 16.52
N ALA A 118 7.38 -2.13 15.61
CA ALA A 118 6.19 -2.96 15.82
C ALA A 118 6.54 -4.46 15.88
N ASP A 119 7.45 -4.93 15.01
CA ASP A 119 7.94 -6.33 15.03
C ASP A 119 8.67 -6.65 16.33
N GLU A 120 9.52 -5.72 16.80
CA GLU A 120 10.22 -5.83 18.08
C GLU A 120 9.24 -5.91 19.25
N GLY A 121 8.26 -5.00 19.31
CA GLY A 121 7.24 -5.00 20.37
C GLY A 121 6.38 -6.28 20.38
N LEU A 122 6.00 -6.80 19.21
CA LEU A 122 5.28 -8.09 19.13
C LEU A 122 6.14 -9.25 19.61
N ARG A 123 7.43 -9.29 19.26
CA ARG A 123 8.35 -10.32 19.75
C ARG A 123 8.52 -10.26 21.26
N GLU A 124 8.70 -9.07 21.81
CA GLU A 124 8.78 -8.87 23.26
C GLU A 124 7.54 -9.43 23.96
N TRP A 125 6.34 -9.10 23.45
CA TRP A 125 5.07 -9.56 23.99
C TRP A 125 4.92 -11.09 23.95
N GLU A 126 5.41 -11.71 22.86
CA GLU A 126 5.45 -13.16 22.70
C GLU A 126 6.33 -13.83 23.75
N THR A 127 7.51 -13.27 24.04
CA THR A 127 8.39 -13.78 25.10
C THR A 127 7.71 -13.74 26.46
N VAL A 128 7.02 -12.65 26.80
CA VAL A 128 6.34 -12.50 28.10
C VAL A 128 5.21 -13.50 28.28
N HIS A 129 4.51 -13.90 27.22
CA HIS A 129 3.38 -14.83 27.29
C HIS A 129 3.77 -16.31 27.10
N ARG A 130 5.01 -16.60 26.71
CA ARG A 130 5.52 -17.96 26.52
C ARG A 130 6.16 -18.54 27.80
N ASP A 131 6.61 -17.69 28.72
CA ASP A 131 7.18 -18.05 30.02
C ASP A 131 6.11 -18.18 31.12
#